data_AF-A0A444K1A1-F1
#
_entry.id   AF-A0A444K1A1-F1
#
_cell.length_a   1.000
_cell.length_b   1.000
_cell.length_c   1.000
_cell.angle_alpha   90.00
_cell.angle_beta   90.00
_cell.angle_gamma   90.00
#
_symmetry.space_group_name_H-M   'P 1'
#
loop_
_entity.id
_entity.type
_entity.pdbx_description
1 polymer ?
#
loop_
_entity_poly.entity_id
_entity_poly.type
_entity_poly.pdbx_seq_one_letter_code
_entity_poly.pdbx_strand_id
1 'polypeptide(L)'
;MNVANLQLEGLMMAVAAINNALVHHGVLSIDAIDDALRRAEASVTADERVYEDMSPAHREAICFPLRLLQLANLSQDETGVPPFAELARQVGRTKDAPADPA
;
A
#
# COMPACT_ATOMS: atom_id res chain seq x y z
N MET A 1 -3.10 6.56 18.59
CA MET A 1 -2.04 6.57 17.58
C MET A 1 -0.71 6.77 18.31
N ASN A 2 0.30 5.93 18.11
CA ASN A 2 1.63 6.16 18.69
C ASN A 2 2.53 6.86 17.65
N VAL A 3 3.70 7.37 18.09
CA VAL A 3 4.62 8.13 17.21
C VAL A 3 5.10 7.29 16.02
N ALA A 4 5.32 5.98 16.23
CA ALA A 4 5.72 5.07 15.17
C ALA A 4 4.68 5.00 14.03
N ASN A 5 3.38 4.97 14.36
CA ASN A 5 2.32 4.98 13.35
C ASN A 5 2.30 6.30 12.56
N LEU A 6 2.56 7.45 13.20
CA LEU A 6 2.64 8.74 12.52
C LEU A 6 3.86 8.84 11.61
N GLN A 7 5.00 8.27 12.02
CA GLN A 7 6.21 8.20 11.20
C GLN A 7 5.99 7.33 9.96
N LEU A 8 5.31 6.19 10.12
CA LEU A 8 4.94 5.32 9.00
C LEU A 8 3.93 6.01 8.07
N GLU A 9 2.94 6.73 8.60
CA GLU A 9 2.02 7.58 7.82
C GLU A 9 2.80 8.59 6.95
N GLY A 10 3.69 9.38 7.57
CA GLY A 10 4.50 10.34 6.83
C GLY A 10 5.39 9.69 5.76
N LEU A 11 5.98 8.54 6.07
CA LEU A 11 6.82 7.79 5.13
C LEU A 11 6.01 7.29 3.93
N MET A 12 4.84 6.70 4.17
CA MET A 12 3.94 6.24 3.10
C MET A 12 3.52 7.40 2.19
N MET A 13 3.15 8.55 2.77
CA MET A 13 2.76 9.72 1.99
C MET A 13 3.93 10.30 1.19
N ALA A 14 5.14 10.30 1.74
CA ALA A 14 6.34 10.74 1.02
C ALA A 14 6.63 9.82 -0.19
N VAL A 15 6.54 8.50 -0.02
CA VAL A 15 6.74 7.53 -1.10
C VAL A 15 5.65 7.68 -2.17
N ALA A 16 4.39 7.85 -1.77
CA ALA A 16 3.30 8.07 -2.72
C ALA A 16 3.50 9.33 -3.57
N ALA A 17 3.96 10.43 -2.95
CA ALA A 17 4.27 11.67 -3.66
C ALA A 17 5.45 11.49 -4.65
N ILE A 18 6.49 10.74 -4.26
CA ILE A 18 7.60 10.41 -5.16
C ILE A 18 7.11 9.57 -6.34
N ASN A 19 6.28 8.55 -6.10
CA ASN A 19 5.71 7.71 -7.16
C ASN A 19 4.89 8.54 -8.15
N ASN A 20 4.03 9.44 -7.64
CA ASN A 20 3.26 10.35 -8.49
C ASN A 20 4.17 11.25 -9.33
N ALA A 21 5.22 11.83 -8.73
CA ALA A 21 6.19 12.62 -9.48
C ALA A 21 6.89 11.81 -10.59
N LEU A 22 7.31 10.57 -10.31
CA LEU A 22 7.94 9.70 -11.30
C LEU A 22 7.01 9.40 -12.48
N VAL A 23 5.72 9.15 -12.20
CA VAL A 23 4.70 8.91 -13.24
C VAL A 23 4.44 10.18 -14.05
N HIS A 24 4.21 11.32 -13.39
CA HIS A 24 3.95 12.59 -14.04
C HIS A 24 5.12 13.05 -14.93
N HIS A 25 6.35 12.72 -14.54
CA HIS A 25 7.55 12.99 -15.34
C HIS A 25 7.84 11.90 -16.40
N GLY A 26 6.99 10.88 -16.53
CA GLY A 26 7.14 9.81 -17.52
C GLY A 26 8.33 8.88 -17.28
N VAL A 27 8.87 8.84 -16.06
CA VAL A 27 10.02 8.01 -15.68
C VAL A 27 9.60 6.56 -15.50
N LEU A 28 8.43 6.33 -14.89
CA LEU A 28 7.82 5.02 -14.70
C LEU A 28 6.33 5.10 -15.08
N SER A 29 5.77 3.99 -15.57
CA SER A 29 4.32 3.89 -15.73
C SER A 29 3.64 3.53 -14.40
N ILE A 30 2.35 3.85 -14.29
CA ILE A 30 1.49 3.40 -13.19
C ILE A 30 1.60 1.88 -13.03
N ASP A 31 1.52 1.13 -14.14
CA ASP A 31 1.62 -0.34 -14.13
C ASP A 31 2.96 -0.85 -13.60
N ALA A 32 4.08 -0.20 -13.97
CA ALA A 32 5.41 -0.61 -13.50
C ALA A 32 5.56 -0.46 -11.98
N ILE A 33 4.97 0.60 -11.41
CA ILE A 33 4.95 0.84 -9.97
C ILE A 33 3.99 -0.15 -9.29
N ASP A 34 2.79 -0.38 -9.84
CA ASP A 34 1.82 -1.34 -9.29
C ASP A 34 2.42 -2.76 -9.23
N ASP A 35 3.04 -3.21 -10.32
CA ASP A 35 3.73 -4.49 -10.39
C ASP A 35 4.86 -4.61 -9.36
N ALA A 36 5.64 -3.54 -9.16
CA ALA A 36 6.69 -3.52 -8.14
C ALA A 36 6.12 -3.67 -6.73
N LEU A 37 5.03 -2.96 -6.41
CA LEU A 37 4.38 -3.03 -5.10
C LEU A 37 3.72 -4.40 -4.86
N ARG A 38 3.05 -4.98 -5.87
CA ARG A 38 2.49 -6.34 -5.78
C ARG A 38 3.55 -7.40 -5.56
N ARG A 39 4.69 -7.30 -6.26
CA ARG A 39 5.84 -8.21 -6.05
C ARG A 39 6.41 -8.09 -4.64
N ALA A 40 6.53 -6.87 -4.12
CA ALA A 40 6.98 -6.64 -2.75
C ALA A 40 6.01 -7.26 -1.73
N GLU A 41 4.69 -7.12 -1.93
CA GLU A 41 3.69 -7.72 -1.04
C GLU A 41 3.76 -9.25 -1.11
N ALA A 42 3.79 -9.81 -2.32
CA ALA A 42 3.94 -11.25 -2.51
C ALA A 42 5.18 -11.79 -1.80
N SER A 43 6.32 -11.10 -1.91
CA SER A 43 7.57 -11.48 -1.23
C SER A 43 7.43 -11.48 0.29
N VAL A 44 6.72 -10.51 0.88
CA VAL A 44 6.46 -10.48 2.32
C VAL A 44 5.59 -11.66 2.75
N THR A 45 4.57 -11.99 1.94
CA THR A 45 3.64 -13.09 2.26
C THR A 45 4.21 -14.48 2.00
N ALA A 46 5.22 -14.61 1.14
CA ALA A 46 5.84 -15.88 0.77
C ALA A 46 6.97 -16.33 1.72
N ASP A 47 7.46 -15.45 2.61
CA ASP A 47 8.46 -15.82 3.62
C ASP A 47 7.82 -16.61 4.77
N GLU A 48 7.43 -17.86 4.51
CA GLU A 48 6.71 -18.75 5.43
C GLU A 48 7.36 -18.85 6.82
N ARG A 49 8.69 -18.78 6.92
CA ARG A 49 9.41 -18.92 8.20
C ARG A 49 9.17 -17.75 9.15
N VAL A 50 8.95 -16.55 8.62
CA VAL A 50 8.60 -15.36 9.41
C VAL A 50 7.08 -15.20 9.47
N TYR A 51 6.39 -15.59 8.41
CA TYR A 51 4.96 -15.36 8.26
C TYR A 51 4.10 -16.31 9.12
N GLU A 52 4.52 -17.56 9.37
CA GLU A 52 3.80 -18.52 10.23
C GLU A 52 3.81 -18.12 11.70
N ASP A 53 4.93 -17.59 12.20
CA ASP A 53 5.09 -17.18 13.61
C ASP A 53 4.42 -15.84 13.95
N MET A 54 3.97 -15.08 12.94
CA MET A 54 3.32 -13.79 13.13
C MET A 54 1.81 -13.93 13.37
N SER A 55 1.27 -13.11 14.26
CA SER A 55 -0.20 -13.00 14.38
C SER A 55 -0.81 -12.46 13.07
N PRO A 56 -2.07 -12.80 12.75
CA PRO A 56 -2.77 -12.21 11.61
C PRO A 56 -2.70 -10.68 11.58
N ALA A 57 -2.80 -10.03 12.74
CA ALA A 57 -2.73 -8.58 12.85
C ALA A 57 -1.35 -8.00 12.50
N HIS A 58 -0.27 -8.69 12.87
CA HIS A 58 1.07 -8.24 12.50
C HIS A 58 1.34 -8.43 11.00
N ARG A 59 0.86 -9.52 10.41
CA ARG A 59 0.92 -9.73 8.95
C ARG A 59 0.23 -8.59 8.20
N GLU A 60 -0.96 -8.23 8.64
CA GLU A 60 -1.68 -7.09 8.07
C GLU A 60 -0.94 -5.77 8.25
N ALA A 61 -0.31 -5.55 9.40
CA ALA A 61 0.46 -4.33 9.64
C ALA A 61 1.63 -4.18 8.65
N ILE A 62 2.26 -5.29 8.22
CA ILE A 62 3.31 -5.26 7.20
C ILE A 62 2.74 -5.05 5.80
N CYS A 63 1.62 -5.70 5.44
CA CYS A 63 1.03 -5.54 4.11
C CYS A 63 0.35 -4.18 3.92
N PHE A 64 -0.09 -3.54 5.00
CA PHE A 64 -0.86 -2.29 4.95
C PHE A 64 -0.17 -1.17 4.15
N PRO A 65 1.12 -0.84 4.38
CA PRO A 65 1.81 0.16 3.58
C PRO A 65 1.84 -0.13 2.08
N LEU A 66 2.01 -1.40 1.69
CA LEU A 66 2.08 -1.79 0.29
C LEU A 66 0.73 -1.61 -0.40
N ARG A 67 -0.35 -2.05 0.25
CA ARG A 67 -1.72 -1.88 -0.25
C ARG A 67 -2.15 -0.42 -0.31
N LEU A 68 -1.76 0.38 0.68
CA LEU A 68 -2.02 1.81 0.67
C LEU A 68 -1.32 2.49 -0.50
N LEU A 69 -0.05 2.15 -0.76
CA LEU A 69 0.71 2.69 -1.89
C LEU A 69 0.17 2.22 -3.24
N GLN A 70 -0.35 1.00 -3.34
CA GLN A 70 -1.05 0.52 -4.54
C GLN A 70 -2.29 1.39 -4.83
N LEU A 71 -3.15 1.61 -3.83
CA LEU A 71 -4.32 2.48 -3.98
C LEU A 71 -3.92 3.92 -4.35
N ALA A 72 -2.89 4.45 -3.71
CA ALA A 72 -2.36 5.77 -4.00
C ALA A 72 -1.85 5.88 -5.45
N ASN A 73 -1.22 4.83 -5.97
CA ASN A 73 -0.71 4.76 -7.33
C ASN A 73 -1.83 4.64 -8.37
N LEU A 74 -2.87 3.87 -8.08
CA LEU A 74 -4.03 3.68 -8.98
C LEU A 74 -5.01 4.85 -8.94
N SER A 75 -5.01 5.63 -7.86
CA SER A 75 -5.88 6.79 -7.65
C SER A 75 -5.20 8.10 -8.05
N GLN A 76 -4.08 8.06 -8.77
CA GLN A 76 -3.41 9.27 -9.24
C GLN A 76 -4.28 9.99 -10.27
N ASP A 77 -4.63 11.22 -9.96
CA ASP A 77 -5.28 12.14 -10.87
C ASP A 77 -4.47 13.45 -10.97
N GLU A 78 -4.98 14.41 -11.74
CA GLU A 78 -4.34 15.73 -11.87
C GLU A 78 -4.28 16.51 -10.55
N THR A 79 -5.05 16.11 -9.53
CA THR A 79 -5.10 16.77 -8.20
C THR A 79 -4.08 16.21 -7.22
N GLY A 80 -3.42 15.10 -7.54
CA GLY A 80 -2.29 14.55 -6.80
C GLY A 80 -2.61 13.23 -6.09
N VAL A 81 -1.97 13.01 -4.94
CA VAL A 81 -2.17 11.81 -4.13
C VAL A 81 -3.28 12.05 -3.09
N PRO A 82 -4.29 11.17 -2.97
CA PRO A 82 -5.33 11.31 -1.96
C PRO A 82 -4.78 11.34 -0.52
N PRO A 83 -5.47 11.98 0.44
CA PRO A 83 -5.03 12.02 1.83
C PRO A 83 -4.92 10.62 2.46
N PHE A 84 -3.95 10.44 3.39
CA PHE A 84 -3.73 9.17 4.08
C PHE A 84 -5.01 8.57 4.68
N ALA A 85 -5.80 9.39 5.38
CA ALA A 85 -7.02 8.92 6.04
C ALA A 85 -8.06 8.34 5.06
N GLU A 86 -8.08 8.83 3.82
CA GLU A 86 -8.94 8.29 2.77
C GLU A 86 -8.43 6.95 2.27
N LEU A 87 -7.15 6.89 1.90
CA LEU A 87 -6.51 5.66 1.43
C LEU A 87 -6.58 4.55 2.49
N ALA A 88 -6.28 4.86 3.75
CA ALA A 88 -6.36 3.93 4.87
C ALA A 88 -7.78 3.34 5.06
N ARG A 89 -8.82 4.15 4.88
CA ARG A 89 -10.21 3.68 4.92
C ARG A 89 -10.52 2.75 3.76
N GLN A 90 -10.02 3.05 2.56
CA GLN A 90 -10.22 2.20 1.39
C GLN A 90 -9.53 0.84 1.57
N VAL A 91 -8.29 0.81 2.09
CA VAL A 91 -7.61 -0.46 2.45
C VAL A 91 -8.47 -1.26 3.43
N GLY A 92 -9.00 -0.62 4.47
CA GLY A 92 -9.89 -1.27 5.44
C GLY A 92 -11.14 -1.90 4.82
N ARG A 93 -11.76 -1.24 3.83
CA ARG A 93 -12.96 -1.76 3.14
C ARG A 93 -12.67 -2.97 2.25
N THR A 94 -11.51 -3.02 1.61
CA THR A 94 -11.13 -4.18 0.76
C THR A 94 -10.91 -5.46 1.55
N LYS A 95 -10.64 -5.36 2.86
CA LYS A 95 -10.49 -6.50 3.76
C LYS A 95 -11.83 -7.16 4.12
N ASP A 96 -12.90 -6.37 4.23
CA ASP A 96 -14.22 -6.83 4.67
C ASP A 96 -15.12 -7.29 3.49
N ALA A 97 -14.61 -7.24 2.25
CA ALA A 97 -15.32 -7.75 1.09
C ALA A 97 -15.42 -9.29 1.19
N PRO A 98 -16.63 -9.89 1.13
CA PRO A 98 -16.75 -11.34 1.09
C PRO A 98 -16.02 -11.85 -0.16
N ALA A 99 -15.16 -12.86 0.02
CA ALA A 99 -14.60 -13.60 -1.10
C ALA A 99 -15.78 -14.15 -1.92
N ASP A 100 -15.86 -13.75 -3.18
CA ASP A 100 -16.90 -14.16 -4.11
C ASP A 100 -16.97 -15.70 -4.13
N PRO A 101 -18.12 -16.34 -3.86
CA PRO A 101 -18.23 -17.78 -3.97
C PRO A 101 -18.13 -18.16 -5.45
N ALA A 102 -17.06 -18.88 -5.79
CA ALA A 102 -16.85 -19.52 -7.08
C ALA A 102 -17.95 -20.55 -7.43
#